data_AF-A0A212PLG0-F1
#
_entry.id   AF-A0A212PLG0-F1
#
_cell.length_a   1.000
_cell.length_b   1.000
_cell.length_c   1.000
_cell.angle_alpha   90.00
_cell.angle_beta   90.00
_cell.angle_gamma   90.00
#
_symmetry.space_group_name_H-M   'P 1'
#
loop_
_entity.id
_entity.type
_entity.pdbx_description
1 polymer ?
#
loop_
_entity_poly.entity_id
_entity_poly.type
_entity_poly.pdbx_seq_one_letter_code
_entity_poly.pdbx_strand_id
1 'polypeptide(L)'
;MKPLLGIIDRELLDGVTRKARQSPRLRMNHNFHPSDDFCSHRFLNAIEPGSYIRPHRHLDPTKDESIIVVRGQVGVIQFDEDGAIVMTKVMVAGGDIVGVDIPHGTFHTFVSLAEGSVFFEAKAGPFRPIAEAEKAPWSPVEGSADASSYLSSLSAMF
;
A
#
# COMPACT_ATOMS: atom_id res chain seq x y z
N MET A 1 -1.47 -11.74 -30.71
CA MET A 1 -0.18 -12.08 -30.07
C MET A 1 -0.47 -13.02 -28.90
N LYS A 2 0.34 -14.06 -28.66
CA LYS A 2 0.17 -14.90 -27.47
C LYS A 2 0.59 -14.10 -26.22
N PRO A 3 -0.10 -14.25 -25.08
CA PRO A 3 0.32 -13.59 -23.85
C PRO A 3 1.71 -14.10 -23.44
N LEU A 4 2.59 -13.17 -23.04
CA LEU A 4 3.90 -13.47 -22.47
C LEU A 4 3.83 -13.40 -20.95
N LEU A 5 4.77 -14.07 -20.28
CA LEU A 5 4.92 -13.94 -18.83
C LEU A 5 5.33 -12.49 -18.49
N GLY A 6 4.68 -11.92 -17.48
CA GLY A 6 5.15 -10.69 -16.85
C GLY A 6 6.27 -11.04 -15.88
N ILE A 7 7.47 -10.51 -16.11
CA ILE A 7 8.62 -10.72 -15.23
C ILE A 7 8.67 -9.55 -14.23
N ILE A 8 8.74 -9.87 -12.94
CA ILE A 8 9.01 -8.90 -11.89
C ILE A 8 10.51 -8.96 -11.59
N ASP A 9 11.27 -8.12 -12.28
CA ASP A 9 12.72 -8.04 -12.15
C ASP A 9 13.16 -6.64 -11.68
N ARG A 10 14.48 -6.45 -11.57
CA ARG A 10 15.07 -5.17 -11.19
C ARG A 10 14.68 -4.04 -12.15
N GLU A 11 14.58 -4.29 -13.45
CA GLU A 11 14.25 -3.23 -14.42
C GLU A 11 12.83 -2.71 -14.19
N LEU A 12 11.86 -3.62 -14.04
CA LEU A 12 10.48 -3.25 -13.73
C LEU A 12 10.40 -2.47 -12.42
N LEU A 13 11.04 -3.00 -11.37
CA LEU A 13 11.02 -2.40 -10.05
C LEU A 13 11.69 -1.01 -10.05
N ASP A 14 12.84 -0.85 -10.71
CA ASP A 14 13.51 0.46 -10.86
C ASP A 14 12.65 1.45 -11.63
N GLY A 15 11.97 0.99 -12.67
CA GLY A 15 11.03 1.77 -13.46
C GLY A 15 9.87 2.32 -12.65
N VAL A 16 9.19 1.48 -11.85
CA VAL A 16 8.04 1.91 -11.04
C VAL A 16 8.46 2.83 -9.89
N THR A 17 9.60 2.57 -9.24
CA THR A 17 10.14 3.47 -8.20
C THR A 17 10.55 4.83 -8.77
N ARG A 18 11.17 4.88 -9.95
CA ARG A 18 11.49 6.17 -10.59
C ARG A 18 10.24 7.01 -10.84
N LYS A 19 9.16 6.37 -11.29
CA LYS A 19 7.85 7.02 -11.47
C LYS A 19 7.24 7.47 -10.14
N ALA A 20 7.39 6.68 -9.07
CA ALA A 20 6.94 7.07 -7.73
C ALA A 20 7.65 8.34 -7.25
N ARG A 21 8.98 8.40 -7.34
CA ARG A 21 9.80 9.58 -6.97
C ARG A 21 9.42 10.87 -7.71
N GLN A 22 8.92 10.73 -8.94
CA GLN A 22 8.49 11.86 -9.76
C GLN A 22 7.03 12.26 -9.52
N SER A 23 6.25 11.42 -8.84
CA SER A 23 4.85 11.69 -8.55
C SER A 23 4.71 12.63 -7.35
N PRO A 24 3.73 13.56 -7.34
CA PRO A 24 3.52 14.47 -6.20
C PRO A 24 3.29 13.75 -4.87
N ARG A 25 2.65 12.58 -4.92
CA ARG A 25 2.35 11.74 -3.75
C ARG A 25 3.48 10.76 -3.39
N LEU A 26 4.56 10.73 -4.16
CA LEU A 26 5.69 9.80 -3.98
C LEU A 26 5.28 8.31 -4.03
N ARG A 27 4.20 8.00 -4.78
CA ARG A 27 3.65 6.65 -4.96
C ARG A 27 3.28 6.39 -6.42
N MET A 28 3.50 5.16 -6.87
CA MET A 28 3.08 4.74 -8.21
C MET A 28 2.68 3.28 -8.24
N ASN A 29 1.63 2.97 -9.01
CA ASN A 29 1.17 1.62 -9.22
C ASN A 29 1.68 1.09 -10.57
N HIS A 30 2.01 -0.20 -10.64
CA HIS A 30 2.14 -0.92 -11.90
C HIS A 30 1.10 -2.04 -11.93
N ASN A 31 0.07 -1.89 -12.76
CA ASN A 31 -1.07 -2.79 -12.82
C ASN A 31 -0.82 -3.94 -13.80
N PHE A 32 -1.02 -5.18 -13.33
CA PHE A 32 -0.95 -6.38 -14.18
C PHE A 32 -2.31 -6.76 -14.79
N HIS A 33 -3.39 -6.25 -14.22
CA HIS A 33 -4.74 -6.42 -14.72
C HIS A 33 -4.99 -5.44 -15.89
N PRO A 34 -5.78 -5.83 -16.90
CA PRO A 34 -5.90 -5.07 -18.15
C PRO A 34 -6.76 -3.80 -18.05
N SER A 35 -7.65 -3.72 -17.05
CA SER A 35 -8.54 -2.58 -16.85
C SER A 35 -9.06 -2.54 -15.42
N ASP A 36 -9.54 -1.37 -15.00
CA ASP A 36 -10.11 -1.14 -13.67
C ASP A 36 -11.39 -1.96 -13.41
N ASP A 37 -12.05 -2.47 -14.45
CA ASP A 37 -13.25 -3.31 -14.32
C ASP A 37 -12.94 -4.81 -14.18
N PHE A 38 -11.66 -5.20 -14.18
CA PHE A 38 -11.27 -6.60 -14.15
C PHE A 38 -11.56 -7.24 -12.78
N CYS A 39 -11.92 -8.52 -12.71
CA CYS A 39 -12.34 -9.15 -11.45
C CYS A 39 -11.20 -9.42 -10.46
N SER A 40 -9.94 -9.38 -10.89
CA SER A 40 -8.77 -9.69 -10.06
C SER A 40 -7.67 -8.64 -10.23
N HIS A 41 -7.49 -7.80 -9.22
CA HIS A 41 -6.53 -6.72 -9.26
C HIS A 41 -5.23 -7.20 -8.63
N ARG A 42 -4.20 -7.27 -9.46
CA ARG A 42 -2.82 -7.58 -9.07
C ARG A 42 -1.94 -6.44 -9.55
N PHE A 43 -1.12 -5.90 -8.68
CA PHE A 43 -0.27 -4.75 -9.01
C PHE A 43 0.90 -4.59 -8.05
N LEU A 44 1.89 -3.82 -8.48
CA LEU A 44 2.95 -3.32 -7.60
C LEU A 44 2.55 -1.93 -7.11
N ASN A 45 2.79 -1.64 -5.83
CA ASN A 45 2.82 -0.29 -5.29
C ASN A 45 4.26 0.06 -4.92
N ALA A 46 4.85 1.03 -5.63
CA ALA A 46 6.06 1.68 -5.18
C ALA A 46 5.70 2.86 -4.26
N ILE A 47 6.36 2.93 -3.10
CA ILE A 47 6.17 3.96 -2.10
C ILE A 47 7.54 4.45 -1.60
N GLU A 48 7.81 5.74 -1.73
CA GLU A 48 9.05 6.34 -1.22
C GLU A 48 8.84 6.96 0.17
N PRO A 49 9.92 7.13 0.96
CA PRO A 49 9.88 7.91 2.19
C PRO A 49 9.29 9.30 1.97
N GLY A 50 8.60 9.84 2.98
CA GLY A 50 7.82 11.07 2.84
C GLY A 50 6.39 10.84 2.35
N SER A 51 5.96 9.57 2.27
CA SER A 51 4.62 9.17 1.84
C SER A 51 4.01 8.12 2.77
N TYR A 52 2.69 8.19 2.94
CA TYR A 52 1.88 7.13 3.53
C TYR A 52 0.61 6.93 2.72
N ILE A 53 0.00 5.76 2.86
CA ILE A 53 -1.35 5.52 2.38
C ILE A 53 -2.30 5.96 3.50
N ARG A 54 -3.22 6.89 3.25
CA ARG A 54 -4.19 7.30 4.29
C ARG A 54 -4.86 6.04 4.88
N PRO A 55 -4.91 5.90 6.22
CA PRO A 55 -5.52 4.74 6.83
C PRO A 55 -6.95 4.51 6.31
N HIS A 56 -7.23 3.28 5.93
CA HIS A 56 -8.48 2.88 5.32
C HIS A 56 -8.77 1.41 5.61
N ARG A 57 -9.96 0.97 5.23
CA ARG A 57 -10.40 -0.43 5.22
C ARG A 57 -11.21 -0.69 3.96
N HIS A 58 -11.41 -1.94 3.62
CA HIS A 58 -12.44 -2.34 2.66
C HIS A 58 -13.58 -3.02 3.40
N LEU A 59 -14.83 -2.66 3.13
CA LEU A 59 -16.01 -3.26 3.79
C LEU A 59 -16.62 -4.42 3.00
N ASP A 60 -16.34 -4.49 1.70
CA ASP A 60 -16.77 -5.61 0.86
C ASP A 60 -15.99 -6.89 1.23
N PRO A 61 -16.64 -8.00 1.63
CA PRO A 61 -15.97 -9.24 2.02
C PRO A 61 -15.14 -9.90 0.91
N THR A 62 -15.28 -9.47 -0.34
CA THR A 62 -14.45 -9.95 -1.46
C THR A 62 -13.14 -9.16 -1.61
N LYS A 63 -12.98 -8.08 -0.86
CA LYS A 63 -11.89 -7.11 -1.00
C LYS A 63 -10.79 -7.25 0.04
N ASP A 64 -10.65 -8.43 0.65
CA ASP A 64 -9.45 -8.77 1.41
C ASP A 64 -8.19 -8.50 0.55
N GLU A 65 -7.13 -8.04 1.20
CA GLU A 65 -5.90 -7.61 0.53
C GLU A 65 -4.73 -8.46 0.98
N SER A 66 -4.02 -9.06 0.02
CA SER A 66 -2.75 -9.73 0.29
C SER A 66 -1.59 -8.88 -0.18
N ILE A 67 -0.66 -8.58 0.72
CA ILE A 67 0.47 -7.66 0.51
C ILE A 67 1.79 -8.39 0.74
N ILE A 68 2.70 -8.38 -0.23
CA ILE A 68 4.05 -8.94 -0.10
C ILE A 68 5.08 -7.89 -0.54
N VAL A 69 6.02 -7.52 0.33
CA VAL A 69 7.15 -6.67 0.00
C VAL A 69 8.11 -7.43 -0.92
N VAL A 70 8.27 -6.92 -2.14
CA VAL A 70 9.15 -7.51 -3.17
C VAL A 70 10.48 -6.77 -3.29
N ARG A 71 10.57 -5.56 -2.74
CA ARG A 71 11.83 -4.81 -2.57
C ARG A 71 11.71 -3.80 -1.43
N GLY A 72 12.81 -3.59 -0.70
CA GLY A 72 12.91 -2.56 0.32
C GLY A 72 12.23 -2.98 1.64
N GLN A 73 11.75 -1.98 2.37
CA GLN A 73 11.26 -2.11 3.73
C GLN A 73 10.05 -1.21 3.96
N VAL A 74 8.96 -1.80 4.43
CA VAL A 74 7.67 -1.13 4.64
C VAL A 74 7.17 -1.43 6.05
N GLY A 75 6.74 -0.40 6.76
CA GLY A 75 6.00 -0.54 8.01
C GLY A 75 4.51 -0.71 7.72
N VAL A 76 3.85 -1.67 8.38
CA VAL A 76 2.40 -1.82 8.40
C VAL A 76 1.87 -1.55 9.80
N ILE A 77 0.75 -0.83 9.87
CA ILE A 77 0.08 -0.49 11.12
C ILE A 77 -1.39 -0.87 10.98
N GLN A 78 -1.91 -1.57 11.99
CA GLN A 78 -3.33 -1.86 12.15
C GLN A 78 -3.91 -1.00 13.27
N PHE A 79 -5.11 -0.48 13.05
CA PHE A 79 -5.86 0.31 14.02
C PHE A 79 -7.18 -0.38 14.39
N ASP A 80 -7.72 -0.02 15.55
CA ASP A 80 -9.12 -0.30 15.89
C ASP A 80 -10.06 0.79 15.32
N GLU A 81 -11.34 0.72 15.67
CA GLU A 81 -12.39 1.65 15.20
C GLU A 81 -12.22 3.08 15.73
N ASP A 82 -11.46 3.30 16.81
CA ASP A 82 -11.23 4.62 17.40
C ASP A 82 -9.87 5.20 16.99
N GLY A 83 -9.09 4.45 16.22
CA GLY A 83 -7.76 4.82 15.75
C GLY A 83 -6.62 4.49 16.71
N ALA A 84 -6.88 3.71 17.76
CA ALA A 84 -5.81 3.18 18.59
C ALA A 84 -5.04 2.10 17.84
N ILE A 85 -3.73 2.03 18.10
CA ILE A 85 -2.84 1.07 17.43
C ILE A 85 -3.05 -0.31 18.03
N VAL A 86 -3.40 -1.27 17.18
CA VAL A 86 -3.54 -2.68 17.55
C VAL A 86 -2.22 -3.43 17.32
N MET A 87 -1.53 -3.13 16.21
CA MET A 87 -0.31 -3.83 15.82
C MET A 87 0.54 -2.97 14.89
N THR A 88 1.86 -3.11 15.03
CA THR A 88 2.85 -2.62 14.06
C THR A 88 3.81 -3.75 13.69
N LYS A 89 4.18 -3.85 12.40
CA LYS A 89 5.25 -4.74 11.93
C LYS A 89 6.09 -4.08 10.84
N VAL A 90 7.39 -4.37 10.86
CA VAL A 90 8.29 -4.09 9.75
C VAL A 90 8.27 -5.30 8.80
N MET A 91 8.03 -5.03 7.52
CA MET A 91 8.09 -6.03 6.46
C MET A 91 9.28 -5.74 5.54
N VAL A 92 10.09 -6.76 5.25
CA VAL A 92 11.32 -6.65 4.44
C VAL A 92 11.31 -7.71 3.36
N ALA A 93 11.66 -7.33 2.12
CA ALA A 93 11.84 -8.31 1.05
C ALA A 93 12.92 -9.34 1.42
N GLY A 94 12.54 -10.62 1.51
CA GLY A 94 13.45 -11.71 1.91
C GLY A 94 13.78 -11.78 3.41
N GLY A 95 13.11 -10.99 4.26
CA GLY A 95 13.22 -11.08 5.71
C GLY A 95 12.24 -12.09 6.34
N ASP A 96 12.19 -12.13 7.68
CA ASP A 96 11.31 -13.04 8.42
C ASP A 96 9.81 -12.71 8.23
N ILE A 97 9.50 -11.43 8.08
CA ILE A 97 8.15 -10.94 7.78
C ILE A 97 8.23 -10.25 6.42
N VAL A 98 7.62 -10.86 5.41
CA VAL A 98 7.64 -10.34 4.04
C VAL A 98 6.30 -9.72 3.63
N GLY A 99 5.25 -9.89 4.40
CA GLY A 99 3.91 -9.53 3.97
C GLY A 99 2.83 -9.72 5.03
N VAL A 100 1.62 -9.32 4.69
CA VAL A 100 0.41 -9.44 5.50
C VAL A 100 -0.77 -9.82 4.63
N ASP A 101 -1.73 -10.51 5.25
CA ASP A 101 -3.07 -10.70 4.74
C ASP A 101 -4.02 -9.82 5.57
N ILE A 102 -4.84 -9.02 4.91
CA ILE A 102 -5.68 -8.00 5.53
C ILE A 102 -7.12 -8.34 5.26
N PRO A 103 -7.85 -8.82 6.28
CA PRO A 103 -9.29 -9.02 6.19
C PRO A 103 -10.01 -7.69 5.99
N HIS A 104 -11.09 -7.72 5.21
CA HIS A 104 -12.07 -6.65 5.15
C HIS A 104 -12.52 -6.21 6.56
N GLY A 105 -12.89 -4.95 6.69
CA GLY A 105 -13.21 -4.30 7.95
C GLY A 105 -11.99 -3.78 8.71
N THR A 106 -10.77 -4.20 8.36
CA THR A 106 -9.56 -3.86 9.11
C THR A 106 -8.98 -2.51 8.70
N PHE A 107 -8.95 -1.55 9.62
CA PHE A 107 -8.24 -0.29 9.40
C PHE A 107 -6.73 -0.51 9.42
N HIS A 108 -6.07 -0.09 8.34
CA HIS A 108 -4.63 -0.26 8.20
C HIS A 108 -3.99 0.84 7.35
N THR A 109 -2.67 0.96 7.44
CA THR A 109 -1.85 1.83 6.60
C THR A 109 -0.46 1.22 6.36
N PHE A 110 0.23 1.76 5.36
CA PHE A 110 1.61 1.44 5.04
C PHE A 110 2.47 2.71 4.98
N VAL A 111 3.68 2.59 5.51
CA VAL A 111 4.71 3.64 5.50
C VAL A 111 5.99 3.07 4.91
N SER A 112 6.62 3.82 3.99
CA SER A 112 7.92 3.44 3.45
C SER A 112 9.04 3.76 4.44
N LEU A 113 9.86 2.76 4.79
CA LEU A 113 11.00 2.90 5.70
C LEU A 113 12.34 2.92 4.96
N ALA A 114 12.33 2.58 3.66
CA ALA A 114 13.50 2.61 2.79
C ALA A 114 13.14 3.13 1.41
N GLU A 115 14.05 3.88 0.79
CA GLU A 115 13.90 4.31 -0.60
C GLU A 115 13.74 3.11 -1.55
N GLY A 116 12.94 3.28 -2.60
CA GLY A 116 12.71 2.24 -3.59
C GLY A 116 11.89 1.05 -3.09
N SER A 117 11.15 1.20 -1.98
CA SER A 117 10.29 0.15 -1.45
C SER A 117 9.11 -0.12 -2.39
N VAL A 118 8.87 -1.41 -2.65
CA VAL A 118 7.80 -1.89 -3.52
C VAL A 118 7.16 -3.11 -2.89
N PHE A 119 5.84 -3.11 -2.82
CA PHE A 119 5.07 -4.31 -2.47
C PHE A 119 4.14 -4.71 -3.61
N PHE A 120 3.93 -6.00 -3.75
CA PHE A 120 2.87 -6.59 -4.55
C PHE A 120 1.58 -6.61 -3.73
N GLU A 121 0.48 -6.21 -4.35
CA GLU A 121 -0.86 -6.25 -3.79
C GLU A 121 -1.77 -7.07 -4.71
N ALA A 122 -2.55 -7.95 -4.11
CA ALA A 122 -3.64 -8.66 -4.75
C ALA A 122 -4.95 -8.48 -3.97
N LYS A 123 -6.01 -8.15 -4.69
CA LYS A 123 -7.39 -8.09 -4.18
C LYS A 123 -8.41 -8.32 -5.29
N ALA A 124 -9.67 -8.56 -4.93
CA ALA A 124 -10.72 -8.58 -5.95
C ALA A 124 -10.85 -7.21 -6.62
N GLY A 125 -11.13 -7.20 -7.91
CA GLY A 125 -11.68 -6.03 -8.58
C GLY A 125 -13.21 -6.07 -8.61
N PRO A 126 -13.87 -5.13 -9.30
CA PRO A 126 -13.28 -4.01 -10.02
C PRO A 126 -12.74 -2.94 -9.06
N PHE A 127 -11.90 -2.02 -9.53
CA PHE A 127 -11.48 -0.86 -8.75
C PHE A 127 -12.70 -0.01 -8.39
N ARG A 128 -12.80 0.31 -7.10
CA ARG A 128 -13.75 1.27 -6.54
C ARG A 128 -12.95 2.25 -5.69
N PRO A 129 -13.16 3.56 -5.83
CA PRO A 129 -12.61 4.52 -4.89
C PRO A 129 -13.04 4.16 -3.47
N ILE A 130 -12.13 4.34 -2.52
CA ILE A 130 -12.41 4.13 -1.09
C ILE A 130 -13.58 5.04 -0.69
N ALA A 131 -14.67 4.43 -0.21
CA ALA A 131 -15.86 5.16 0.22
C ALA A 131 -15.59 5.98 1.49
N GLU A 132 -16.43 6.97 1.81
CA GLU A 132 -16.24 7.77 3.03
C GLU A 132 -16.26 6.90 4.31
N ALA A 133 -17.12 5.88 4.37
CA ALA A 133 -17.20 4.93 5.50
C ALA A 133 -15.98 3.99 5.62
N GLU A 134 -15.15 3.95 4.58
CA GLU A 134 -13.93 3.13 4.49
C GLU A 134 -12.68 3.95 4.80
N LYS A 135 -12.78 5.28 4.90
CA LYS A 135 -11.68 6.16 5.30
C LYS A 135 -11.65 6.27 6.82
N ALA A 136 -10.47 6.22 7.42
CA ALA A 136 -10.34 6.49 8.85
C ALA A 136 -10.65 7.97 9.14
N PRO A 137 -11.71 8.30 9.91
CA PRO A 137 -12.11 9.68 10.17
C PRO A 137 -11.10 10.45 11.03
N TRP A 138 -10.30 9.76 11.86
CA TRP A 138 -9.23 10.36 12.65
C TRP A 138 -7.97 10.69 11.85
N SER A 139 -7.81 10.10 10.66
CA SER A 139 -6.61 10.32 9.86
C SER A 139 -6.72 11.60 9.03
N PRO A 140 -5.66 12.43 8.99
CA PRO A 140 -5.66 13.63 8.16
C PRO A 140 -5.76 13.27 6.68
N VAL A 141 -6.45 14.13 5.95
CA VAL A 141 -6.54 14.05 4.49
C VAL A 141 -5.13 14.22 3.90
N GLU A 142 -4.80 13.42 2.89
CA GLU A 142 -3.53 13.55 2.18
C GLU A 142 -3.36 14.97 1.63
N GLY A 143 -2.19 15.57 1.85
CA GLY A 143 -1.88 16.94 1.45
C GLY A 143 -2.42 18.04 2.37
N SER A 144 -3.12 17.70 3.46
CA SER A 144 -3.48 18.67 4.51
C SER A 144 -2.26 19.11 5.34
N ALA A 145 -2.40 20.20 6.09
CA ALA A 145 -1.33 20.73 6.94
C ALA A 145 -0.82 19.71 7.97
N ASP A 146 -1.70 18.85 8.47
CA ASP A 146 -1.37 17.86 9.51
C ASP A 146 -0.78 16.56 8.94
N ALA A 147 -0.83 16.35 7.62
CA ALA A 147 -0.41 15.10 6.99
C ALA A 147 1.07 14.77 7.23
N SER A 148 1.95 15.79 7.25
CA SER A 148 3.39 15.59 7.49
C SER A 148 3.70 15.20 8.94
N SER A 149 3.04 15.85 9.90
CA SER A 149 3.19 15.51 11.33
C SER A 149 2.65 14.11 11.61
N TYR A 150 1.52 13.76 10.99
CA TYR A 150 0.94 12.42 11.11
C TYR A 150 1.83 11.35 10.48
N LEU A 151 2.36 11.56 9.27
CA LEU A 151 3.34 10.66 8.69
C LEU A 151 4.55 10.47 9.62
N SER A 152 5.06 11.56 10.21
CA SER A 152 6.20 11.49 11.13
C SER A 152 5.89 10.63 12.36
N SER A 153 4.67 10.71 12.91
CA SER A 153 4.28 9.88 14.05
C SER A 153 4.11 8.42 13.66
N LEU A 154 3.59 8.11 12.47
CA LEU A 154 3.52 6.73 11.96
C LEU A 154 4.91 6.13 11.74
N SER A 155 5.82 6.88 11.10
CA SER A 155 7.19 6.43 10.85
C SER A 155 7.96 6.15 12.14
N ALA A 156 7.74 6.93 13.20
CA ALA A 156 8.42 6.78 14.48
C ALA A 156 8.02 5.52 15.27
N MET A 157 7.07 4.73 14.78
CA MET A 157 6.66 3.46 15.38
C MET A 157 7.57 2.29 15.00
N PHE A 158 8.56 2.52 14.12
CA PHE A 158 9.49 1.55 13.57
C PHE A 158 10.94 2.01 13.75
#